data_AF-A0A0F9MXF0-F1
#
_entry.id   AF-A0A0F9MXF0-F1
#
_cell.length_a   1.000
_cell.length_b   1.000
_cell.length_c   1.000
_cell.angle_alpha   90.00
_cell.angle_beta   90.00
_cell.angle_gamma   90.00
#
_symmetry.space_group_name_H-M   'P 1'
#
loop_
_entity.id
_entity.type
_entity.pdbx_description
1 polymer ?
#
loop_
_entity_poly.entity_id
_entity_poly.type
_entity_poly.pdbx_seq_one_letter_code
_entity_poly.pdbx_strand_id
1 'polypeptide(L)' 'MSNKFTCANCDKTFGKVSTEEEVMEEKERLWGDISLDECVIICDDCFNNAMKRFN' A
#
# COMPACT_ATOMS: atom_id res chain seq x y z
N MET A 1 16.19 4.16 10.23
CA MET A 1 15.47 4.65 9.03
C MET A 1 14.07 5.05 9.48
N SER A 2 13.55 6.18 9.01
CA SER A 2 12.24 6.67 9.43
C SER A 2 11.14 5.77 8.86
N ASN A 3 10.56 4.89 9.69
CA ASN A 3 9.50 3.96 9.32
C ASN A 3 8.15 4.67 9.13
N LYS A 4 8.12 5.85 8.52
CA LYS A 4 6.93 6.68 8.34
C LYS A 4 6.68 6.91 6.85
N PHE A 5 5.47 6.58 6.40
CA PHE A 5 5.02 6.76 5.03
C PHE A 5 3.83 7.71 4.98
N THR A 6 3.72 8.48 3.90
CA THR A 6 2.60 9.39 3.66
C THR A 6 1.70 8.78 2.59
N CYS A 7 0.40 8.65 2.92
CA CYS A 7 -0.61 8.16 1.98
C CYS A 7 -0.77 9.15 0.82
N ALA A 8 -0.63 8.68 -0.42
CA ALA A 8 -0.82 9.50 -1.61
C ALA A 8 -2.28 9.97 -1.83
N ASN A 9 -3.26 9.35 -1.16
CA ASN A 9 -4.68 9.68 -1.31
C ASN A 9 -5.26 10.58 -0.20
N CYS A 10 -4.76 10.47 1.04
CA CYS A 10 -5.32 11.21 2.18
C CYS A 10 -4.30 12.01 2.99
N ASP A 11 -3.03 12.04 2.54
CA ASP A 11 -1.90 12.77 3.13
C ASP A 11 -1.56 12.43 4.59
N LYS A 12 -2.23 11.43 5.17
CA LYS A 12 -1.92 10.95 6.52
C LYS A 12 -0.58 10.22 6.51
N THR A 13 0.22 10.49 7.54
CA THR A 13 1.48 9.79 7.77
C THR A 13 1.27 8.64 8.76
N PHE A 14 1.72 7.45 8.41
CA PHE A 14 1.56 6.23 9.21
C PHE A 14 2.87 5.46 9.33
N GLY A 15 2.95 4.60 10.35
CA GLY A 15 4.12 3.77 10.61
C GLY A 15 4.12 2.52 9.74
N LYS A 16 5.30 2.04 9.35
CA LYS A 16 5.48 0.69 8.80
C LYS A 16 5.12 -0.35 9.87
N VAL A 17 4.14 -1.20 9.58
CA VAL A 17 3.78 -2.34 10.46
C VAL A 17 4.28 -3.66 9.86
N SER A 18 4.26 -3.79 8.54
CA SER A 18 4.67 -4.99 7.81
C SER A 18 6.13 -4.93 7.34
N THR A 19 6.77 -6.08 7.18
CA THR A 19 8.09 -6.24 6.57
C THR A 19 8.06 -5.96 5.06
N GLU A 20 9.23 -5.79 4.43
CA GLU A 20 9.30 -5.61 2.96
C GLU A 20 8.79 -6.84 2.21
N GLU A 21 9.07 -8.03 2.74
CA GLU A 21 8.65 -9.31 2.17
C GLU A 21 7.12 -9.43 2.14
N GLU A 22 6.45 -9.16 3.27
CA GLU A 22 4.99 -9.18 3.35
C GLU A 22 4.31 -8.20 2.38
N VAL A 23 4.89 -7.00 2.21
CA VAL A 23 4.37 -6.00 1.27
C VAL A 23 4.54 -6.46 -0.19
N MET A 24 5.65 -7.12 -0.51
CA MET A 24 5.91 -7.64 -1.87
C MET A 24 4.99 -8.82 -2.21
N GLU A 25 4.79 -9.76 -1.27
CA GLU A 25 3.87 -10.89 -1.43
C GLU A 25 2.42 -10.42 -1.62
N GLU A 26 1.97 -9.44 -0.83
CA GLU A 26 0.63 -8.86 -0.97
C GLU A 26 0.47 -8.17 -2.33
N LYS A 27 1.51 -7.45 -2.79
CA LYS A 27 1.50 -6.79 -4.09
C LYS A 27 1.33 -7.80 -5.23
N GLU A 28 2.15 -8.85 -5.24
CA GLU A 28 2.12 -9.89 -6.27
C GLU A 28 0.76 -10.61 -6.29
N ARG A 29 0.19 -10.90 -5.11
CA ARG A 29 -1.11 -11.55 -4.99
C ARG A 29 -2.27 -10.71 -5.53
N LEU A 30 -2.26 -9.40 -5.27
CA LEU A 30 -3.38 -8.51 -5.62
C LEU A 30 -3.28 -7.98 -7.05
N TRP A 31 -2.08 -7.69 -7.53
CA TRP A 31 -1.86 -6.97 -8.78
C TRP A 31 -0.94 -7.69 -9.77
N GLY A 32 -0.28 -8.78 -9.37
CA GLY A 32 0.70 -9.48 -10.21
C GLY A 32 2.01 -8.72 -10.36
N ASP A 33 2.64 -8.88 -11.52
CA ASP A 33 3.93 -8.26 -11.85
C ASP A 33 3.74 -6.81 -12.35
N ILE A 34 3.50 -5.88 -11.42
CA ILE A 34 3.47 -4.43 -11.68
C ILE A 34 4.75 -3.80 -11.16
N SER A 35 5.34 -2.86 -11.91
CA SER A 35 6.52 -2.12 -11.45
C SER A 35 6.20 -1.32 -10.18
N LEU A 36 7.13 -1.31 -9.22
CA LEU A 36 6.99 -0.45 -8.03
C LEU A 36 6.94 1.04 -8.41
N ASP A 37 7.54 1.42 -9.53
CA ASP A 37 7.52 2.81 -10.02
C ASP A 37 6.13 3.25 -10.49
N GLU A 38 5.27 2.29 -10.82
CA GLU A 38 3.87 2.55 -11.20
C GLU A 38 2.93 2.49 -9.99
N CYS A 39 3.46 2.14 -8.81
CA CYS A 39 2.71 2.00 -7.58
C CYS A 39 2.85 3.23 -6.68
N VAL A 40 1.76 3.59 -6.00
CA VAL A 40 1.75 4.64 -4.97
C VAL A 40 1.43 4.04 -3.61
N ILE A 41 2.03 4.59 -2.56
CA ILE A 41 1.78 4.15 -1.18
C ILE A 41 0.48 4.78 -0.70
N ILE A 42 -0.48 3.95 -0.27
CA ILE A 42 -1.71 4.38 0.39
C ILE A 42 -1.87 3.66 1.73
N CYS A 43 -2.64 4.26 2.65
CA CYS A 43 -2.96 3.59 3.92
C CYS A 43 -4.08 2.55 3.76
N ASP A 44 -4.15 1.63 4.71
CA ASP A 44 -5.15 0.55 4.76
C ASP A 44 -6.59 1.07 4.64
N ASP A 45 -6.92 2.20 5.26
CA ASP A 45 -8.25 2.81 5.15
C ASP A 45 -8.59 3.16 3.68
N CYS A 46 -7.63 3.75 2.95
CA CYS A 46 -7.81 4.13 1.56
C CYS A 46 -7.87 2.88 0.67
N PHE A 47 -7.01 1.90 0.93
CA PHE A 47 -6.99 0.63 0.22
C PHE A 47 -8.31 -0.12 0.39
N ASN A 48 -8.79 -0.29 1.63
CA ASN A 48 -10.05 -0.96 1.92
C ASN A 48 -11.24 -0.22 1.30
N ASN A 49 -11.26 1.11 1.31
CA ASN A 49 -12.31 1.89 0.65
C ASN A 49 -12.30 1.74 -0.88
N ALA A 50 -11.12 1.65 -1.49
CA ALA A 50 -10.97 1.38 -2.91
C ALA A 50 -11.44 -0.05 -3.24
N MET A 51 -10.98 -1.05 -2.50
CA MET A 51 -11.30 -2.47 -2.74
C MET A 51 -12.76 -2.82 -2.46
N LYS A 52 -13.42 -2.16 -1.51
CA LYS A 52 -14.87 -2.32 -1.26
C LYS A 52 -15.74 -1.95 -2.47
N ARG A 53 -15.22 -1.17 -3.43
CA ARG A 53 -15.93 -0.84 -4.68
C ARG A 53 -15.78 -1.89 -5.78
N PHE A 54 -14.86 -2.85 -5.62
CA PHE A 54 -14.59 -3.90 -6.60
C PHE A 54 -15.30 -5.24 -6.27
N ASN A 55 -16.08 -5.29 -5.18
CA ASN A 55 -17.01 -6.37 -4.85
C ASN A 55 -18.46 -5.94 -5.08
#